data_AF-A0A0S2KDK1-F1
#
_entry.id   AF-A0A0S2KDK1-F1
#
_cell.length_a   1.000
_cell.length_b   1.000
_cell.length_c   1.000
_cell.angle_alpha   90.00
_cell.angle_beta   90.00
_cell.angle_gamma   90.00
#
_symmetry.space_group_name_H-M   'P 1'
#
loop_
_entity.id
_entity.type
_entity.pdbx_description
1 polymer ?
#
loop_
_entity_poly.entity_id
_entity_poly.type
_entity_poly.pdbx_seq_one_letter_code
_entity_poly.pdbx_strand_id
1 'polypeptide(L)'
;MGVSSGLVQTLTRLAQSGTGDGFFRTHVLDVIFYRFFPTVRDPVRTYVAKSITEALEKHRSSNAGPVKWSIIGHSLGTAVTHDTLHLMFASSPSADIPPLSVRNFSLHTYLACANVSRILSKGNEIPVYNSRVRPAMTPSRDAVMRYFLNAWNMFDPFTRPSRFEPSHSWLDAATQAARHSRFQDIKTTEIRQKNVHALEHYLENPAVHIPFFRATCDNMSIVSKAEQIKAQQTYRKAVIDAHLEGEAEELRQLIERHGGELQDLLSMGYSFHKMLETL
;
A
#
# COMPACT_ATOMS: atom_id res chain seq x y z
N MET A 1 4.49 6.37 -26.97
CA MET A 1 4.53 7.35 -25.86
C MET A 1 5.98 7.53 -25.46
N GLY A 2 6.54 8.72 -25.65
CA GLY A 2 7.96 8.99 -25.41
C GLY A 2 8.30 8.98 -23.92
N VAL A 3 9.38 8.32 -23.56
CA VAL A 3 9.99 8.43 -22.23
C VAL A 3 10.42 9.88 -22.04
N SER A 4 9.99 10.55 -20.95
CA SER A 4 10.33 11.95 -20.74
C SER A 4 11.84 12.12 -20.57
N SER A 5 12.39 13.24 -21.07
CA SER A 5 13.83 13.57 -20.96
C SER A 5 14.33 13.51 -19.51
N GLY A 6 13.48 13.85 -18.55
CA GLY A 6 13.77 13.72 -17.12
C GLY A 6 13.94 12.28 -16.64
N LEU A 7 13.11 11.32 -17.10
CA LEU A 7 13.29 9.91 -16.75
C LEU A 7 14.59 9.36 -17.35
N VAL A 8 14.93 9.74 -18.59
CA VAL A 8 16.18 9.36 -19.23
C VAL A 8 17.38 9.90 -18.44
N GLN A 9 17.33 11.15 -17.98
CA GLN A 9 18.38 11.72 -17.13
C GLN A 9 18.49 11.03 -15.77
N THR A 10 17.35 10.69 -15.12
CA THR A 10 17.35 9.93 -13.86
C THR A 10 17.93 8.53 -14.07
N LEU A 11 17.47 7.79 -15.08
CA LEU A 11 18.01 6.47 -15.43
C LEU A 11 19.50 6.55 -15.79
N THR A 12 19.94 7.60 -16.48
CA THR A 12 21.35 7.83 -16.83
C THR A 12 22.18 8.13 -15.59
N ARG A 13 21.70 8.99 -14.69
CA ARG A 13 22.35 9.31 -13.41
C ARG A 13 22.45 8.07 -12.51
N LEU A 14 21.42 7.24 -12.52
CA LEU A 14 21.36 5.98 -11.78
C LEU A 14 22.20 4.87 -12.41
N ALA A 15 22.34 4.84 -13.74
CA ALA A 15 23.25 3.93 -14.42
C ALA A 15 24.73 4.34 -14.26
N GLN A 16 24.99 5.66 -14.19
CA GLN A 16 26.31 6.24 -13.97
C GLN A 16 26.78 6.15 -12.52
N SER A 17 25.89 5.97 -11.53
CA SER A 17 26.28 5.86 -10.13
C SER A 17 27.01 4.56 -9.78
N GLY A 18 27.19 3.64 -10.75
CA GLY A 18 28.22 2.60 -10.72
C GLY A 18 27.96 1.48 -9.72
N THR A 19 27.99 0.24 -10.24
CA THR A 19 28.25 -1.02 -9.51
C THR A 19 27.34 -1.39 -8.33
N GLY A 20 26.50 -2.41 -8.54
CA GLY A 20 26.64 -3.59 -7.68
C GLY A 20 25.52 -3.96 -6.71
N ASP A 21 24.68 -3.04 -6.22
CA ASP A 21 23.82 -3.42 -5.10
C ASP A 21 22.50 -4.05 -5.55
N GLY A 22 22.25 -5.27 -5.04
CA GLY A 22 21.08 -6.09 -5.35
C GLY A 22 19.75 -5.37 -5.12
N PHE A 23 19.71 -4.39 -4.23
CA PHE A 23 18.53 -3.57 -3.97
C PHE A 23 18.13 -2.68 -5.15
N PHE A 24 19.09 -2.01 -5.80
CA PHE A 24 18.78 -1.09 -6.92
C PHE A 24 18.25 -1.85 -8.13
N ARG A 25 18.85 -3.01 -8.43
CA ARG A 25 18.39 -3.89 -9.51
C ARG A 25 17.02 -4.52 -9.23
N THR A 26 16.68 -4.77 -7.97
CA THR A 26 15.44 -5.48 -7.64
C THR A 26 14.32 -4.48 -7.35
N HIS A 27 14.45 -3.59 -6.38
CA HIS A 27 13.30 -2.81 -5.90
C HIS A 27 12.99 -1.54 -6.71
N VAL A 28 14.01 -0.81 -7.17
CA VAL A 28 13.81 0.43 -7.93
C VAL A 28 13.43 0.14 -9.38
N LEU A 29 14.08 -0.85 -10.01
CA LEU A 29 13.74 -1.27 -11.36
C LEU A 29 12.33 -1.88 -11.44
N ASP A 30 11.89 -2.65 -10.43
CA ASP A 30 10.54 -3.20 -10.40
C ASP A 30 9.47 -2.09 -10.44
N VAL A 31 9.67 -1.00 -9.70
CA VAL A 31 8.77 0.16 -9.72
C VAL A 31 8.72 0.83 -11.10
N ILE A 32 9.89 0.99 -11.75
CA ILE A 32 9.99 1.58 -13.09
C ILE A 32 9.33 0.66 -14.12
N PHE A 33 9.63 -0.64 -14.08
CA PHE A 33 9.09 -1.64 -14.99
C PHE A 33 7.58 -1.75 -14.84
N TYR A 34 7.09 -1.88 -13.62
CA TYR A 34 5.66 -1.90 -13.36
C TYR A 34 4.99 -0.61 -13.83
N ARG A 35 5.59 0.57 -13.62
CA ARG A 35 4.99 1.84 -14.01
C ARG A 35 4.89 2.01 -15.53
N PHE A 36 5.98 1.78 -16.26
CA PHE A 36 6.13 2.22 -17.65
C PHE A 36 6.02 1.12 -18.71
N PHE A 37 6.13 -0.15 -18.32
CA PHE A 37 6.20 -1.25 -19.27
C PHE A 37 4.99 -2.18 -19.09
N PRO A 38 3.92 -2.02 -19.89
CA PRO A 38 2.75 -2.90 -19.86
C PRO A 38 3.13 -4.38 -20.00
N THR A 39 4.19 -4.68 -20.77
CA THR A 39 4.75 -6.03 -20.94
C THR A 39 5.24 -6.69 -19.65
N VAL A 40 5.55 -5.91 -18.61
CA VAL A 40 5.86 -6.42 -17.26
C VAL A 40 4.63 -6.31 -16.36
N ARG A 41 3.94 -5.18 -16.41
CA ARG A 41 2.79 -4.87 -15.56
C ARG A 41 1.63 -5.85 -15.72
N ASP A 42 1.27 -6.20 -16.94
CA ASP A 42 0.08 -7.01 -17.22
C ASP A 42 0.27 -8.50 -16.83
N PRO A 43 1.45 -9.12 -17.07
CA PRO A 43 1.76 -10.42 -16.49
C PRO A 43 1.75 -10.42 -14.96
N VAL A 44 2.26 -9.39 -14.30
CA VAL A 44 2.23 -9.28 -12.82
C VAL A 44 0.79 -9.23 -12.31
N ARG A 45 -0.06 -8.38 -12.89
CA ARG A 45 -1.49 -8.32 -12.53
C ARG A 45 -2.20 -9.65 -12.77
N THR A 46 -1.92 -10.31 -13.88
CA THR A 46 -2.48 -11.62 -14.23
C THR A 46 -2.06 -12.69 -13.23
N TYR A 47 -0.78 -12.72 -12.86
CA TYR A 47 -0.24 -13.66 -11.87
C TYR A 47 -0.89 -13.47 -10.50
N VAL A 48 -0.97 -12.22 -10.03
CA VAL A 48 -1.61 -11.90 -8.73
C VAL A 48 -3.11 -12.22 -8.76
N ALA A 49 -3.80 -11.91 -9.86
CA ALA A 49 -5.21 -12.25 -10.03
C ALA A 49 -5.45 -13.76 -9.92
N LYS A 50 -4.67 -14.57 -10.64
CA LYS A 50 -4.76 -16.04 -10.58
C LYS A 50 -4.49 -16.55 -9.16
N SER A 51 -3.46 -16.04 -8.50
CA SER A 51 -3.12 -16.41 -7.11
C SER A 51 -4.27 -16.10 -6.13
N ILE A 52 -4.91 -14.93 -6.27
CA ILE A 52 -6.08 -14.57 -5.46
C ILE A 52 -7.24 -15.53 -5.74
N THR A 53 -7.59 -15.75 -7.02
CA THR A 53 -8.70 -16.62 -7.39
C THR A 53 -8.48 -18.05 -6.90
N GLU A 54 -7.28 -18.62 -7.09
CA GLU A 54 -6.94 -19.96 -6.62
C GLU A 54 -7.10 -20.09 -5.09
N ALA A 55 -6.62 -19.10 -4.33
CA ALA A 55 -6.76 -19.10 -2.87
C ALA A 55 -8.23 -19.03 -2.42
N LEU A 56 -9.05 -18.18 -3.08
CA LEU A 56 -10.47 -18.03 -2.77
C LEU A 56 -11.27 -19.27 -3.16
N GLU A 57 -10.99 -19.88 -4.31
CA GLU A 57 -11.66 -21.09 -4.77
C GLU A 57 -11.33 -22.29 -3.89
N LYS A 58 -10.07 -22.44 -3.48
CA LYS A 58 -9.66 -23.47 -2.50
C LYS A 58 -10.38 -23.31 -1.16
N HIS A 59 -10.59 -22.08 -0.71
CA HIS A 59 -11.34 -21.82 0.52
C HIS A 59 -12.84 -22.12 0.35
N ARG A 60 -13.42 -21.76 -0.80
CA ARG A 60 -14.83 -21.99 -1.15
C ARG A 60 -15.15 -23.48 -1.30
N SER A 61 -14.28 -24.27 -1.91
CA SER A 61 -14.48 -25.72 -2.05
C SER A 61 -14.57 -26.43 -0.70
N SER A 62 -14.06 -25.81 0.35
CA SER A 62 -14.01 -26.35 1.71
C SER A 62 -15.10 -25.79 2.64
N ASN A 63 -15.88 -24.78 2.21
CA ASN A 63 -16.85 -24.08 3.05
C ASN A 63 -18.12 -23.68 2.29
N ALA A 64 -19.29 -24.00 2.84
CA ALA A 64 -20.58 -23.58 2.29
C ALA A 64 -20.93 -22.16 2.78
N GLY A 65 -20.45 -21.12 2.11
CA GLY A 65 -20.81 -19.74 2.42
C GLY A 65 -20.06 -18.68 1.58
N PRO A 66 -20.49 -17.40 1.65
CA PRO A 66 -19.73 -16.30 1.07
C PRO A 66 -18.31 -16.25 1.67
N VAL A 67 -17.29 -16.09 0.81
CA VAL A 67 -15.91 -16.04 1.27
C VAL A 67 -15.61 -14.65 1.80
N LYS A 68 -15.38 -14.54 3.12
CA LYS A 68 -14.86 -13.33 3.76
C LYS A 68 -13.34 -13.39 3.72
N TRP A 69 -12.72 -12.44 3.05
CA TRP A 69 -11.26 -12.38 2.91
C TRP A 69 -10.76 -10.95 3.03
N SER A 70 -9.48 -10.80 3.38
CA SER A 70 -8.79 -9.53 3.51
C SER A 70 -7.44 -9.61 2.81
N ILE A 71 -6.88 -8.48 2.43
CA ILE A 71 -5.58 -8.40 1.77
C ILE A 71 -4.72 -7.30 2.39
N ILE A 72 -3.42 -7.55 2.46
CA ILE A 72 -2.41 -6.57 2.86
C ILE A 72 -1.55 -6.31 1.63
N GLY A 73 -1.50 -5.05 1.21
CA GLY A 73 -0.55 -4.57 0.21
C GLY A 73 0.55 -3.78 0.91
N HIS A 74 1.77 -3.88 0.41
CA HIS A 74 2.91 -3.15 0.93
C HIS A 74 3.72 -2.53 -0.19
N SER A 75 4.07 -1.24 -0.09
CA SER A 75 4.90 -0.54 -1.07
C SER A 75 4.37 -0.75 -2.50
N LEU A 76 5.22 -1.15 -3.48
CA LEU A 76 4.80 -1.51 -4.84
C LEU A 76 3.59 -2.47 -4.88
N GLY A 77 3.52 -3.40 -3.93
CA GLY A 77 2.41 -4.32 -3.77
C GLY A 77 1.06 -3.61 -3.57
N THR A 78 1.02 -2.37 -3.08
CA THR A 78 -0.24 -1.61 -2.99
C THR A 78 -0.76 -1.19 -4.36
N ALA A 79 0.12 -0.81 -5.29
CA ALA A 79 -0.26 -0.47 -6.67
C ALA A 79 -0.67 -1.74 -7.44
N VAL A 80 0.10 -2.82 -7.31
CA VAL A 80 -0.23 -4.13 -7.90
C VAL A 80 -1.59 -4.62 -7.41
N THR A 81 -1.81 -4.62 -6.09
CA THR A 81 -3.07 -5.05 -5.49
C THR A 81 -4.23 -4.18 -5.96
N HIS A 82 -4.06 -2.86 -5.97
CA HIS A 82 -5.10 -1.93 -6.40
C HIS A 82 -5.49 -2.17 -7.87
N ASP A 83 -4.52 -2.23 -8.78
CA ASP A 83 -4.78 -2.46 -10.20
C ASP A 83 -5.42 -3.82 -10.44
N THR A 84 -4.92 -4.85 -9.76
CA THR A 84 -5.43 -6.22 -9.88
C THR A 84 -6.88 -6.32 -9.41
N LEU A 85 -7.21 -5.80 -8.22
CA LEU A 85 -8.58 -5.76 -7.72
C LEU A 85 -9.49 -4.94 -8.62
N HIS A 86 -9.00 -3.82 -9.16
CA HIS A 86 -9.77 -3.04 -10.12
C HIS A 86 -10.15 -3.91 -11.32
N LEU A 87 -9.21 -4.62 -11.92
CA LEU A 87 -9.45 -5.44 -13.11
C LEU A 87 -10.32 -6.67 -12.81
N MET A 88 -10.07 -7.38 -11.71
CA MET A 88 -10.84 -8.57 -11.33
C MET A 88 -12.33 -8.27 -11.10
N PHE A 89 -12.67 -7.10 -10.55
CA PHE A 89 -14.07 -6.72 -10.32
C PHE A 89 -14.68 -5.91 -11.48
N ALA A 90 -14.02 -5.86 -12.65
CA ALA A 90 -14.55 -5.21 -13.83
C ALA A 90 -15.76 -5.92 -14.43
N SER A 91 -16.66 -5.14 -15.03
CA SER A 91 -17.78 -5.69 -15.81
C SER A 91 -17.30 -6.43 -17.07
N SER A 92 -16.13 -6.05 -17.59
CA SER A 92 -15.48 -6.66 -18.75
C SER A 92 -14.00 -6.89 -18.39
N PRO A 93 -13.67 -7.96 -17.67
CA PRO A 93 -12.27 -8.32 -17.40
C PRO A 93 -11.55 -8.60 -18.73
N SER A 94 -10.23 -8.41 -18.76
CA SER A 94 -9.43 -8.93 -19.87
C SER A 94 -9.50 -10.46 -19.88
N ALA A 95 -9.29 -11.08 -21.05
CA ALA A 95 -9.39 -12.54 -21.21
C ALA A 95 -8.49 -13.33 -20.23
N ASP A 96 -7.37 -12.73 -19.82
CA ASP A 96 -6.37 -13.37 -18.95
C ASP A 96 -6.58 -13.14 -17.45
N ILE A 97 -7.46 -12.20 -17.05
CA ILE A 97 -7.72 -11.87 -15.64
C ILE A 97 -9.03 -12.54 -15.20
N PRO A 98 -8.98 -13.50 -14.25
CA PRO A 98 -10.19 -14.14 -13.75
C PRO A 98 -11.12 -13.12 -13.07
N PRO A 99 -12.40 -13.00 -13.48
CA PRO A 99 -13.33 -12.09 -12.82
C PRO A 99 -13.70 -12.59 -11.42
N LEU A 100 -13.88 -11.66 -10.50
CA LEU A 100 -14.49 -11.91 -9.20
C LEU A 100 -15.89 -11.29 -9.13
N SER A 101 -16.84 -12.10 -8.66
CA SER A 101 -18.17 -11.62 -8.31
C SER A 101 -18.14 -11.00 -6.92
N VAL A 102 -18.54 -9.73 -6.80
CA VAL A 102 -18.71 -9.06 -5.50
C VAL A 102 -19.69 -9.83 -4.60
N ARG A 103 -20.70 -10.51 -5.18
CA ARG A 103 -21.66 -11.30 -4.39
C ARG A 103 -21.03 -12.48 -3.66
N ASN A 104 -20.04 -13.13 -4.28
CA ASN A 104 -19.44 -14.36 -3.77
C ASN A 104 -18.09 -14.10 -3.07
N PHE A 105 -17.38 -13.06 -3.50
CA PHE A 105 -15.99 -12.76 -3.15
C PHE A 105 -15.78 -11.28 -2.79
N SER A 106 -16.77 -10.58 -2.24
CA SER A 106 -16.55 -9.21 -1.76
C SER A 106 -15.35 -9.13 -0.82
N LEU A 107 -14.43 -8.21 -1.09
CA LEU A 107 -13.27 -7.99 -0.24
C LEU A 107 -13.73 -7.39 1.09
N HIS A 108 -13.25 -7.92 2.21
CA HIS A 108 -13.63 -7.38 3.51
C HIS A 108 -12.75 -6.18 3.86
N THR A 109 -11.45 -6.40 3.98
CA THR A 109 -10.49 -5.38 4.40
C THR A 109 -9.30 -5.33 3.45
N TYR A 110 -8.94 -4.12 3.03
CA TYR A 110 -7.64 -3.83 2.42
C TYR A 110 -6.80 -2.98 3.36
N LEU A 111 -5.66 -3.49 3.80
CA LEU A 111 -4.62 -2.71 4.47
C LEU A 111 -3.52 -2.39 3.45
N ALA A 112 -3.37 -1.11 3.11
CA ALA A 112 -2.32 -0.61 2.25
C ALA A 112 -1.23 0.05 3.11
N CYS A 113 -0.15 -0.68 3.37
CA CYS A 113 1.03 -0.17 4.08
C CYS A 113 2.01 0.47 3.08
N ALA A 114 2.55 1.64 3.42
CA ALA A 114 3.45 2.39 2.54
C ALA A 114 2.87 2.61 1.13
N ASN A 115 1.65 3.15 1.07
CA ASN A 115 0.86 3.12 -0.17
C ASN A 115 1.39 4.03 -1.29
N VAL A 116 1.95 3.43 -2.34
CA VAL A 116 2.45 4.11 -3.56
C VAL A 116 1.51 4.03 -4.76
N SER A 117 0.27 3.55 -4.58
CA SER A 117 -0.68 3.38 -5.68
C SER A 117 -0.92 4.68 -6.46
N ARG A 118 -1.10 5.82 -5.77
CA ARG A 118 -1.34 7.12 -6.43
C ARG A 118 -0.18 7.58 -7.30
N ILE A 119 1.06 7.46 -6.82
CA ILE A 119 2.19 7.89 -7.63
C ILE A 119 2.35 6.99 -8.87
N LEU A 120 2.11 5.68 -8.70
CA LEU A 120 2.22 4.74 -9.81
C LEU A 120 1.02 4.74 -10.76
N SER A 121 -0.08 5.38 -10.39
CA SER A 121 -1.24 5.54 -11.27
C SER A 121 -1.15 6.72 -12.22
N LYS A 122 -0.28 7.70 -11.95
CA LYS A 122 -0.15 8.90 -12.80
C LYS A 122 0.33 8.52 -14.21
N GLY A 123 -0.58 8.34 -15.16
CA GLY A 123 -0.31 7.87 -16.54
C GLY A 123 -0.37 6.35 -16.70
N ASN A 124 -1.05 5.67 -15.79
CA ASN A 124 -1.56 4.31 -15.91
C ASN A 124 -3.05 4.41 -16.31
N GLU A 125 -3.61 3.38 -16.93
CA GLU A 125 -5.01 3.34 -17.35
C GLU A 125 -6.00 3.22 -16.18
N ILE A 126 -5.53 2.86 -14.98
CA ILE A 126 -6.36 2.70 -13.78
C ILE A 126 -6.20 3.94 -12.86
N PRO A 127 -7.20 4.83 -12.80
CA PRO A 127 -7.16 6.00 -11.93
C PRO A 127 -7.50 5.62 -10.49
N VAL A 128 -6.56 5.76 -9.55
CA VAL A 128 -6.73 5.23 -8.18
C VAL A 128 -7.95 5.83 -7.46
N TYR A 129 -8.17 7.14 -7.58
CA TYR A 129 -9.31 7.80 -6.92
C TYR A 129 -10.67 7.55 -7.59
N ASN A 130 -10.69 7.20 -8.87
CA ASN A 130 -11.93 6.90 -9.60
C ASN A 130 -12.10 5.40 -9.84
N SER A 131 -11.27 4.58 -9.19
CA SER A 131 -11.34 3.13 -9.29
C SER A 131 -12.50 2.59 -8.45
N ARG A 132 -12.87 1.34 -8.73
CA ARG A 132 -13.77 0.55 -7.87
C ARG A 132 -13.13 0.05 -6.57
N VAL A 133 -11.82 0.25 -6.40
CA VAL A 133 -11.05 -0.20 -5.23
C VAL A 133 -11.17 0.84 -4.13
N ARG A 134 -12.38 0.92 -3.59
CA ARG A 134 -12.78 1.82 -2.51
C ARG A 134 -13.80 1.14 -1.62
N PRO A 135 -13.90 1.55 -0.35
CA PRO A 135 -14.83 0.94 0.58
C PRO A 135 -16.26 1.44 0.37
N ALA A 136 -17.24 0.61 0.72
CA ALA A 136 -18.66 0.97 0.83
C ALA A 136 -19.33 0.24 2.00
N MET A 137 -20.46 0.77 2.47
CA MET A 137 -21.30 0.08 3.47
C MET A 137 -21.75 -1.31 3.01
N THR A 138 -22.14 -1.40 1.74
CA THR A 138 -22.46 -2.65 1.06
C THR A 138 -21.64 -2.71 -0.21
N PRO A 139 -20.64 -3.61 -0.29
CA PRO A 139 -19.82 -3.73 -1.48
C PRO A 139 -20.65 -3.95 -2.75
N SER A 140 -20.24 -3.27 -3.82
CA SER A 140 -20.85 -3.33 -5.15
C SER A 140 -19.75 -3.37 -6.23
N ARG A 141 -20.13 -3.38 -7.51
CA ARG A 141 -19.17 -3.31 -8.62
C ARG A 141 -18.39 -2.00 -8.67
N ASP A 142 -18.90 -0.94 -8.04
CA ASP A 142 -18.31 0.40 -8.03
C ASP A 142 -17.52 0.70 -6.74
N ALA A 143 -17.63 -0.17 -5.73
CA ALA A 143 -16.93 -0.09 -4.47
C ALA A 143 -16.83 -1.50 -3.86
N VAL A 144 -15.70 -2.16 -4.08
CA VAL A 144 -15.62 -3.64 -3.96
C VAL A 144 -15.29 -4.15 -2.56
N MET A 145 -15.05 -3.24 -1.59
CA MET A 145 -14.63 -3.63 -0.24
C MET A 145 -15.43 -2.97 0.87
N ARG A 146 -15.31 -3.49 2.11
CA ARG A 146 -15.94 -2.86 3.30
C ARG A 146 -15.01 -1.88 4.01
N TYR A 147 -13.73 -2.21 4.13
CA TYR A 147 -12.76 -1.39 4.86
C TYR A 147 -11.50 -1.16 4.03
N PHE A 148 -11.05 0.09 3.98
CA PHE A 148 -9.76 0.48 3.42
C PHE A 148 -8.96 1.19 4.52
N LEU A 149 -7.84 0.60 4.92
CA LEU A 149 -6.89 1.19 5.86
C LEU A 149 -5.64 1.58 5.10
N ASN A 150 -5.33 2.87 5.07
CA ASN A 150 -4.12 3.41 4.45
C ASN A 150 -3.11 3.74 5.54
N ALA A 151 -2.09 2.89 5.72
CA ALA A 151 -1.07 3.08 6.74
C ALA A 151 0.20 3.67 6.12
N TRP A 152 0.70 4.77 6.69
CA TRP A 152 1.92 5.43 6.25
C TRP A 152 2.70 6.01 7.44
N ASN A 153 4.01 5.91 7.38
CA ASN A 153 4.90 6.50 8.38
C ASN A 153 5.41 7.86 7.88
N MET A 154 5.43 8.85 8.77
CA MET A 154 5.93 10.19 8.45
C MET A 154 7.40 10.20 7.99
N PHE A 155 8.18 9.21 8.43
CA PHE A 155 9.59 9.02 8.11
C PHE A 155 9.82 8.00 7.00
N ASP A 156 8.77 7.37 6.45
CA ASP A 156 8.90 6.50 5.28
C ASP A 156 8.96 7.36 4.00
N PRO A 157 10.10 7.39 3.31
CA PRO A 157 10.31 8.29 2.18
C PRO A 157 9.44 7.92 0.97
N PHE A 158 9.00 6.67 0.83
CA PHE A 158 8.22 6.21 -0.32
C PHE A 158 6.77 6.67 -0.29
N THR A 159 6.27 7.06 0.88
CA THR A 159 4.87 7.50 1.06
C THR A 159 4.66 8.99 0.80
N ARG A 160 5.76 9.76 0.67
CA ARG A 160 5.73 11.22 0.55
C ARG A 160 5.38 11.69 -0.87
N PRO A 161 6.01 11.16 -1.94
CA PRO A 161 5.66 11.56 -3.30
C PRO A 161 4.22 11.19 -3.63
N SER A 162 3.41 12.20 -3.94
CA SER A 162 2.01 12.00 -4.36
C SER A 162 1.26 10.99 -3.48
N ARG A 163 1.27 11.22 -2.14
CA ARG A 163 0.60 10.38 -1.13
C ARG A 163 -0.87 10.13 -1.46
N PHE A 164 -1.35 8.91 -1.22
CA PHE A 164 -2.77 8.60 -1.33
C PHE A 164 -3.60 9.39 -0.30
N GLU A 165 -4.26 10.44 -0.75
CA GLU A 165 -5.06 11.37 0.05
C GLU A 165 -6.34 11.69 -0.72
N PRO A 166 -7.36 10.83 -0.64
CA PRO A 166 -8.61 11.03 -1.37
C PRO A 166 -9.37 12.25 -0.85
N SER A 167 -10.11 12.92 -1.73
CA SER A 167 -11.00 14.00 -1.32
C SER A 167 -12.12 13.48 -0.42
N HIS A 168 -12.77 14.39 0.33
CA HIS A 168 -13.92 14.02 1.14
C HIS A 168 -15.01 13.32 0.31
N SER A 169 -15.25 13.78 -0.92
CA SER A 169 -16.23 13.23 -1.88
C SER A 169 -15.86 11.87 -2.50
N TRP A 170 -14.72 11.27 -2.13
CA TRP A 170 -14.31 9.97 -2.67
C TRP A 170 -15.26 8.83 -2.27
N LEU A 171 -15.85 8.94 -1.08
CA LEU A 171 -16.84 8.01 -0.54
C LEU A 171 -18.26 8.57 -0.69
N ASP A 172 -19.24 7.69 -0.83
CA ASP A 172 -20.65 8.09 -0.75
C ASP A 172 -21.05 8.50 0.67
N ALA A 173 -22.14 9.26 0.80
CA ALA A 173 -22.60 9.80 2.06
C ALA A 173 -22.90 8.72 3.12
N ALA A 174 -23.44 7.57 2.72
CA ALA A 174 -23.75 6.48 3.65
C ALA A 174 -22.48 5.84 4.22
N THR A 175 -21.44 5.72 3.41
CA THR A 175 -20.13 5.18 3.76
C THR A 175 -19.34 6.15 4.63
N GLN A 176 -19.45 7.46 4.39
CA GLN A 176 -18.89 8.49 5.26
C GLN A 176 -19.58 8.52 6.63
N ALA A 177 -20.92 8.41 6.66
CA ALA A 177 -21.73 8.46 7.87
C ALA A 177 -21.73 7.14 8.67
N ALA A 178 -20.98 6.13 8.22
CA ALA A 178 -20.90 4.85 8.90
C ALA A 178 -20.43 5.02 10.35
N ARG A 179 -21.11 4.33 11.29
CA ARG A 179 -20.74 4.32 12.72
C ARG A 179 -19.25 3.98 12.94
N HIS A 180 -18.69 3.14 12.09
CA HIS A 180 -17.28 2.79 12.07
C HIS A 180 -16.68 3.23 10.74
N SER A 181 -15.58 3.98 10.80
CA SER A 181 -14.96 4.56 9.61
C SER A 181 -14.55 3.47 8.63
N ARG A 182 -15.11 3.55 7.42
CA ARG A 182 -14.85 2.60 6.33
C ARG A 182 -13.53 2.87 5.62
N PHE A 183 -13.07 4.12 5.63
CA PHE A 183 -11.72 4.52 5.27
C PHE A 183 -10.99 5.04 6.51
N GLN A 184 -9.74 4.61 6.71
CA GLN A 184 -8.89 5.11 7.80
C GLN A 184 -7.52 5.49 7.22
N ASP A 185 -7.15 6.76 7.34
CA ASP A 185 -5.78 7.21 7.07
C ASP A 185 -4.97 7.15 8.37
N ILE A 186 -4.08 6.16 8.47
CA ILE A 186 -3.32 5.83 9.67
C ILE A 186 -1.90 6.38 9.49
N LYS A 187 -1.66 7.55 10.09
CA LYS A 187 -0.33 8.14 10.19
C LYS A 187 0.40 7.61 11.43
N THR A 188 1.62 7.11 11.26
CA THR A 188 2.54 6.79 12.35
C THR A 188 3.75 7.73 12.33
N THR A 189 4.37 7.93 13.49
CA THR A 189 5.58 8.76 13.64
C THR A 189 6.68 8.05 14.40
N GLU A 190 6.41 6.90 14.98
CA GLU A 190 7.42 6.13 15.67
C GLU A 190 8.41 5.51 14.68
N ILE A 191 9.69 5.49 15.05
CA ILE A 191 10.79 4.80 14.36
C ILE A 191 11.27 3.74 15.34
N ARG A 192 10.93 2.48 15.09
CA ARG A 192 11.28 1.35 15.97
C ARG A 192 12.46 0.54 15.44
N GLN A 193 12.68 0.62 14.14
CA GLN A 193 13.77 -0.02 13.42
C GLN A 193 14.27 0.90 12.30
N LYS A 194 15.52 0.72 11.89
CA LYS A 194 16.16 1.49 10.82
C LYS A 194 15.35 1.48 9.53
N ASN A 195 14.87 0.30 9.13
CA ASN A 195 14.01 0.16 7.95
C ASN A 195 12.55 0.49 8.28
N VAL A 196 12.25 1.79 8.36
CA VAL A 196 10.88 2.32 8.59
C VAL A 196 9.90 1.97 7.47
N HIS A 197 10.41 1.58 6.30
CA HIS A 197 9.62 1.17 5.15
C HIS A 197 9.18 -0.30 5.23
N ALA A 198 9.81 -1.15 6.05
CA ALA A 198 9.48 -2.58 6.08
C ALA A 198 8.04 -2.84 6.55
N LEU A 199 7.41 -3.90 6.05
CA LEU A 199 6.04 -4.24 6.43
C LEU A 199 5.93 -4.53 7.93
N GLU A 200 6.94 -5.15 8.51
CA GLU A 200 7.04 -5.49 9.94
C GLU A 200 6.92 -4.23 10.79
N HIS A 201 7.58 -3.13 10.39
CA HIS A 201 7.51 -1.83 11.08
C HIS A 201 6.09 -1.28 11.15
N TYR A 202 5.31 -1.48 10.08
CA TYR A 202 3.90 -1.10 10.07
C TYR A 202 3.07 -2.01 10.98
N LEU A 203 3.27 -3.34 10.88
CA LEU A 203 2.43 -4.31 11.58
C LEU A 203 2.73 -4.39 13.08
N GLU A 204 3.94 -4.08 13.53
CA GLU A 204 4.26 -4.00 14.97
C GLU A 204 3.58 -2.81 15.66
N ASN A 205 3.27 -1.74 14.94
CA ASN A 205 2.68 -0.54 15.52
C ASN A 205 1.19 -0.76 15.87
N PRO A 206 0.78 -0.64 17.15
CA PRO A 206 -0.62 -0.80 17.56
C PRO A 206 -1.59 0.19 16.91
N ALA A 207 -1.10 1.31 16.40
CA ALA A 207 -1.92 2.23 15.61
C ALA A 207 -2.36 1.63 14.27
N VAL A 208 -1.67 0.62 13.75
CA VAL A 208 -1.95 -0.04 12.46
C VAL A 208 -2.66 -1.37 12.66
N HIS A 209 -2.08 -2.30 13.43
CA HIS A 209 -2.63 -3.65 13.52
C HIS A 209 -3.95 -3.73 14.30
N ILE A 210 -4.18 -2.88 15.30
CA ILE A 210 -5.45 -2.88 16.05
C ILE A 210 -6.63 -2.48 15.16
N PRO A 211 -6.58 -1.36 14.42
CA PRO A 211 -7.61 -1.06 13.41
C PRO A 211 -7.79 -2.18 12.38
N PHE A 212 -6.70 -2.82 11.94
CA PHE A 212 -6.77 -3.92 10.98
C PHE A 212 -7.52 -5.15 11.52
N PHE A 213 -7.24 -5.58 12.75
CA PHE A 213 -7.97 -6.68 13.39
C PHE A 213 -9.43 -6.33 13.64
N ARG A 214 -9.72 -5.12 14.13
CA ARG A 214 -11.10 -4.65 14.32
C ARG A 214 -11.88 -4.66 13.00
N ALA A 215 -11.29 -4.15 11.92
CA ALA A 215 -11.88 -4.15 10.59
C ALA A 215 -12.08 -5.57 10.06
N THR A 216 -11.04 -6.41 10.11
CA THR A 216 -11.10 -7.80 9.62
C THR A 216 -12.12 -8.65 10.38
N CYS A 217 -12.28 -8.44 11.68
CA CYS A 217 -13.27 -9.16 12.48
C CYS A 217 -14.66 -8.51 12.48
N ASP A 218 -14.81 -7.32 11.89
CA ASP A 218 -16.00 -6.46 12.02
C ASP A 218 -16.43 -6.27 13.49
N ASN A 219 -15.43 -6.20 14.38
CA ASN A 219 -15.63 -6.18 15.82
C ASN A 219 -14.68 -5.17 16.47
N MET A 220 -15.22 -4.01 16.84
CA MET A 220 -14.46 -2.95 17.50
C MET A 220 -14.04 -3.30 18.94
N SER A 221 -14.73 -4.24 19.59
CA SER A 221 -14.43 -4.66 20.97
C SER A 221 -13.47 -5.83 21.08
N ILE A 222 -13.02 -6.43 19.94
CA ILE A 222 -12.02 -7.51 19.95
C ILE A 222 -10.72 -7.11 20.65
N VAL A 223 -10.40 -5.81 20.61
CA VAL A 223 -9.38 -5.17 21.45
C VAL A 223 -10.06 -4.03 22.19
N SER A 224 -10.11 -4.09 23.51
CA SER A 224 -10.71 -3.04 24.34
C SER A 224 -9.93 -1.72 24.25
N LYS A 225 -10.55 -0.62 24.68
CA LYS A 225 -9.85 0.67 24.73
C LYS A 225 -8.66 0.65 25.69
N ALA A 226 -8.79 -0.05 26.81
CA ALA A 226 -7.73 -0.20 27.81
C ALA A 226 -6.53 -0.97 27.24
N GLU A 227 -6.78 -2.09 26.55
CA GLU A 227 -5.71 -2.87 25.89
C GLU A 227 -5.04 -2.06 24.79
N GLN A 228 -5.80 -1.32 23.98
CA GLN A 228 -5.22 -0.43 22.97
C GLN A 228 -4.29 0.61 23.60
N ILE A 229 -4.73 1.29 24.67
CA ILE A 229 -3.91 2.30 25.36
C ILE A 229 -2.62 1.65 25.91
N LYS A 230 -2.74 0.50 26.57
CA LYS A 230 -1.60 -0.23 27.12
C LYS A 230 -0.62 -0.65 26.02
N ALA A 231 -1.11 -1.18 24.90
CA ALA A 231 -0.28 -1.56 23.77
C ALA A 231 0.46 -0.35 23.18
N GLN A 232 -0.24 0.78 22.98
CA GLN A 232 0.37 2.02 22.49
C GLN A 232 1.44 2.56 23.44
N GLN A 233 1.20 2.55 24.75
CA GLN A 233 2.18 2.98 25.76
C GLN A 233 3.40 2.06 25.78
N THR A 234 3.18 0.75 25.72
CA THR A 234 4.26 -0.26 25.70
C THR A 234 5.12 -0.09 24.45
N TYR A 235 4.49 0.08 23.29
CA TYR A 235 5.16 0.31 22.03
C TYR A 235 5.99 1.59 22.06
N ARG A 236 5.42 2.71 22.52
CA ARG A 236 6.14 4.00 22.65
C ARG A 236 7.32 3.92 23.60
N LYS A 237 7.16 3.23 24.73
CA LYS A 237 8.28 3.00 25.66
C LYS A 237 9.40 2.23 24.95
N ALA A 238 9.06 1.16 24.24
CA ALA A 238 10.04 0.37 23.50
C ALA A 238 10.77 1.20 22.43
N VAL A 239 10.07 2.11 21.74
CA VAL A 239 10.64 3.07 20.77
C VAL A 239 11.66 4.00 21.45
N ILE A 240 11.29 4.61 22.59
CA ILE A 240 12.20 5.47 23.37
C ILE A 240 13.43 4.69 23.81
N ASP A 241 13.24 3.48 24.34
CA ASP A 241 14.32 2.63 24.83
C ASP A 241 15.31 2.22 23.72
N ALA A 242 14.90 2.23 22.45
CA ALA A 242 15.79 1.96 21.31
C ALA A 242 16.66 3.14 20.87
N HIS A 243 16.43 4.37 21.37
CA HIS A 243 17.29 5.54 21.15
C HIS A 243 17.61 5.85 19.68
N LEU A 244 16.62 5.74 18.77
CA LEU A 244 16.79 5.97 17.33
C LEU A 244 16.65 7.46 16.91
N GLU A 245 17.13 8.39 17.75
CA GLU A 245 16.99 9.83 17.50
C GLU A 245 17.84 10.32 16.32
N GLY A 246 19.00 9.71 16.07
CA GLY A 246 19.87 10.04 14.95
C GLY A 246 19.24 9.66 13.61
N GLU A 247 18.63 8.47 13.54
CA GLU A 247 17.96 7.95 12.36
C GLU A 247 16.74 8.80 11.98
N ALA A 248 16.04 9.36 12.97
CA ALA A 248 14.92 10.26 12.73
C ALA A 248 15.37 11.52 11.97
N GLU A 249 16.52 12.09 12.33
CA GLU A 249 17.05 13.30 11.73
C GLU A 249 17.59 13.03 10.32
N GLU A 250 18.30 11.91 10.12
CA GLU A 250 18.76 11.48 8.80
C GLU A 250 17.59 11.28 7.83
N LEU A 251 16.50 10.64 8.28
CA LEU A 251 15.30 10.44 7.48
C LEU A 251 14.57 11.75 7.17
N ARG A 252 14.51 12.70 8.11
CA ARG A 252 13.96 14.03 7.84
C ARG A 252 14.73 14.74 6.75
N GLN A 253 16.06 14.79 6.87
CA GLN A 253 16.91 15.44 5.88
C GLN A 253 16.81 14.77 4.51
N LEU A 254 16.66 13.45 4.46
CA LEU A 254 16.40 12.72 3.24
C LEU A 254 15.08 13.16 2.58
N ILE A 255 14.00 13.22 3.36
CA ILE A 255 12.66 13.60 2.88
C ILE A 255 12.63 15.06 2.42
N GLU A 256 13.31 15.97 3.12
CA GLU A 256 13.38 17.38 2.73
C GLU A 256 14.14 17.60 1.42
N ARG A 257 15.14 16.75 1.13
CA ARG A 257 15.95 16.82 -0.08
C ARG A 257 15.22 16.37 -1.36
N HIS A 258 14.13 15.60 -1.24
CA HIS A 258 13.48 14.96 -2.38
C HIS A 258 11.96 15.20 -2.36
N GLY A 259 11.44 15.96 -3.34
CA GLY A 259 10.10 16.53 -3.28
C GLY A 259 9.17 16.15 -4.43
N GLY A 260 8.30 15.16 -4.21
CA GLY A 260 6.91 15.14 -4.72
C GLY A 260 6.58 14.28 -5.95
N GLU A 261 7.49 14.07 -6.89
CA GLU A 261 7.26 13.38 -8.16
C GLU A 261 7.98 12.02 -8.26
N LEU A 262 7.77 11.29 -9.37
CA LEU A 262 8.33 9.95 -9.55
C LEU A 262 9.86 9.94 -9.50
N GLN A 263 10.52 10.99 -9.98
CA GLN A 263 11.98 11.12 -9.90
C GLN A 263 12.44 11.22 -8.44
N ASP A 264 11.64 11.82 -7.57
CA ASP A 264 11.90 11.89 -6.13
C ASP A 264 11.73 10.53 -5.48
N LEU A 265 10.77 9.72 -5.92
CA LEU A 265 10.61 8.34 -5.44
C LEU A 265 11.87 7.49 -5.72
N LEU A 266 12.41 7.58 -6.94
CA LEU A 266 13.62 6.82 -7.33
C LEU A 266 14.87 7.33 -6.61
N SER A 267 15.01 8.67 -6.52
CA SER A 267 16.14 9.30 -5.83
C SER A 267 16.11 9.04 -4.33
N MET A 268 14.92 9.08 -3.71
CA MET A 268 14.73 8.72 -2.30
C MET A 268 15.02 7.25 -2.05
N GLY A 269 14.54 6.35 -2.92
CA GLY A 269 14.79 4.92 -2.74
C GLY A 269 16.28 4.58 -2.73
N TYR A 270 17.04 5.20 -3.64
CA TYR A 270 18.50 5.06 -3.67
C TYR A 270 19.17 5.61 -2.40
N SER A 271 18.85 6.85 -2.00
CA SER A 271 19.46 7.50 -0.84
C SER A 271 19.07 6.82 0.49
N PHE A 272 17.83 6.36 0.63
CA PHE A 272 17.37 5.57 1.79
C PHE A 272 18.12 4.24 1.89
N HIS A 273 18.34 3.56 0.77
CA HIS A 273 19.11 2.31 0.79
C HIS A 273 20.56 2.52 1.22
N LYS A 274 21.24 3.55 0.67
CA LYS A 274 22.60 3.87 1.10
C LYS A 274 22.69 4.18 2.59
N MET A 275 21.70 4.91 3.13
CA MET A 275 21.61 5.15 4.57
C MET A 275 21.52 3.84 5.36
N LEU A 276 20.73 2.86 4.90
CA LEU A 276 20.64 1.54 5.54
C LEU A 276 21.95 0.73 5.45
N GLU A 277 22.76 0.90 4.41
CA GLU A 277 24.05 0.19 4.27
C GLU A 277 25.16 0.78 5.13
N THR A 278 25.11 2.07 5.43
CA THR A 278 26.14 2.77 6.23
C THR A 278 26.01 2.60 7.74
N LEU A 279 24.92 1.96 8.22
CA LEU A 279 24.52 1.88 9.62
C LEU A 279 24.56 0.46 10.18
#